data_AF-A0A927SHD9-F1
#
_entry.id   AF-A0A927SHD9-F1
#
_cell.length_a   1.000
_cell.length_b   1.000
_cell.length_c   1.000
_cell.angle_alpha   90.00
_cell.angle_beta   90.00
_cell.angle_gamma   90.00
#
_symmetry.space_group_name_H-M   'P 1'
#
loop_
_entity.id
_entity.type
_entity.pdbx_description
1 polymer ?
#
loop_
_entity_poly.entity_id
_entity_poly.type
_entity_poly.pdbx_seq_one_letter_code
_entity_poly.pdbx_strand_id
1 'polypeptide(L)'
;MKKGLAGIVVVVLLAIGYFTGILPTGNEAADVNATVTAAITETATEAPTEAPTEVPTEAPTEAPTEAPTEVPTEAPTEAPTEAPKQSGPITEPQAIADYLFEHGELPDNFITKKEAEALGWDSSKNYVGDVAPGKSIGGDRFGNYEGLLPKASGRQYYEADCYYEGKKRNAHRIVYSNDGLVFYTSDHYETFVEMKPSK
;
A
#
# COMPACT_ATOMS: atom_id res chain seq x y z
N MET A 1 -49.39 -26.42 10.22
CA MET A 1 -48.81 -26.72 8.88
C MET A 1 -47.34 -27.07 9.07
N LYS A 2 -46.86 -28.08 8.31
CA LYS A 2 -45.52 -28.69 8.29
C LYS A 2 -44.42 -27.61 8.11
N LYS A 3 -43.15 -27.70 8.55
CA LYS A 3 -42.05 -28.68 8.34
C LYS A 3 -40.93 -28.23 9.35
N GLY A 4 -40.14 -29.06 10.03
CA GLY A 4 -39.14 -30.00 9.52
C GLY A 4 -37.84 -29.30 9.12
N LEU A 5 -36.82 -29.22 10.00
CA LEU A 5 -35.42 -28.98 9.59
C LEU A 5 -34.44 -29.70 10.53
N ALA A 6 -33.62 -30.55 9.92
CA ALA A 6 -32.63 -31.41 10.56
C ALA A 6 -31.38 -30.61 10.97
N GLY A 7 -30.85 -30.93 12.15
CA GLY A 7 -29.59 -30.40 12.65
C GLY A 7 -28.39 -31.07 11.97
N ILE A 8 -27.44 -30.25 11.53
CA ILE A 8 -26.09 -30.69 11.14
C ILE A 8 -25.18 -30.41 12.33
N VAL A 9 -24.73 -31.47 12.99
CA VAL A 9 -23.66 -31.42 13.99
C VAL A 9 -22.34 -31.55 13.24
N VAL A 10 -21.59 -30.45 13.11
CA VAL A 10 -20.22 -30.47 12.62
C VAL A 10 -19.31 -30.81 13.80
N VAL A 11 -18.81 -32.04 13.83
CA VAL A 11 -17.78 -32.48 14.79
C VAL A 11 -16.43 -32.13 14.20
N VAL A 12 -15.76 -31.11 14.73
CA VAL A 12 -14.35 -30.79 14.44
C VAL A 12 -13.50 -31.50 15.49
N LEU A 13 -12.80 -32.57 15.11
CA LEU A 13 -11.80 -33.22 15.95
C LEU A 13 -10.42 -32.58 15.73
N LEU A 14 -10.00 -31.75 16.68
CA LEU A 14 -8.61 -31.29 16.82
C LEU A 14 -7.83 -32.34 17.62
N ALA A 15 -6.92 -33.06 16.95
CA ALA A 15 -5.94 -33.92 17.61
C ALA A 15 -4.69 -33.11 17.95
N ILE A 16 -4.56 -32.69 19.22
CA ILE A 16 -3.31 -32.17 19.78
C ILE A 16 -2.56 -33.37 20.38
N GLY A 17 -1.52 -33.83 19.70
CA GLY A 17 -0.58 -34.80 20.24
C GLY A 17 0.45 -34.11 21.13
N TYR A 18 0.34 -34.27 22.45
CA TYR A 18 1.43 -34.02 23.39
C TYR A 18 2.31 -35.26 23.46
N PHE A 19 3.55 -35.17 22.95
CA PHE A 19 4.56 -36.21 23.10
C PHE A 19 5.50 -35.83 24.25
N THR A 20 5.44 -36.57 25.36
CA THR A 20 6.38 -36.47 26.48
C THR A 20 6.94 -37.87 26.79
N GLY A 21 8.27 -38.00 26.93
CA GLY A 21 8.97 -39.25 27.26
C GLY A 21 10.34 -39.34 26.56
N ILE A 22 11.45 -38.86 27.14
CA ILE A 22 12.43 -39.53 28.03
C ILE A 22 13.42 -40.47 27.29
N LEU A 23 14.71 -40.09 27.26
CA LEU A 23 15.92 -40.95 27.15
C LEU A 23 16.48 -41.21 28.57
N PRO A 24 17.50 -42.07 28.85
CA PRO A 24 18.37 -42.93 28.01
C PRO A 24 18.36 -44.41 28.50
N THR A 25 19.05 -45.40 27.92
CA THR A 25 20.46 -45.79 28.19
C THR A 25 20.77 -47.12 27.48
N GLY A 26 22.03 -47.34 27.07
CA GLY A 26 22.60 -48.69 26.93
C GLY A 26 23.43 -48.92 25.68
N ASN A 27 24.74 -48.70 25.78
CA ASN A 27 25.75 -49.34 24.94
C ASN A 27 25.93 -50.78 25.43
N GLU A 28 25.74 -51.78 24.56
CA GLU A 28 26.53 -53.02 24.59
C GLU A 28 26.64 -53.61 23.19
N ALA A 29 27.84 -54.09 22.90
CA ALA A 29 28.29 -54.62 21.63
C ALA A 29 27.93 -56.10 21.47
N ALA A 30 27.55 -56.53 20.27
CA ALA A 30 27.77 -57.91 19.80
C ALA A 30 27.69 -58.02 18.27
N ASP A 31 28.78 -58.52 17.73
CA ASP A 31 29.07 -59.07 16.41
C ASP A 31 28.07 -60.15 15.93
N VAL A 32 27.66 -60.13 14.64
CA VAL A 32 27.95 -61.17 13.62
C VAL A 32 27.11 -61.00 12.33
N ASN A 33 27.81 -60.60 11.27
CA ASN A 33 27.85 -61.23 9.94
C ASN A 33 26.57 -61.92 9.37
N ALA A 34 25.89 -61.30 8.40
CA ALA A 34 25.15 -62.02 7.37
C ALA A 34 24.87 -61.18 6.10
N THR A 35 25.42 -61.65 4.97
CA THR A 35 24.90 -61.55 3.58
C THR A 35 24.78 -60.15 2.95
N VAL A 36 25.77 -59.67 2.17
CA VAL A 36 26.14 -60.06 0.78
C VAL A 36 25.21 -59.45 -0.30
N THR A 37 25.81 -58.61 -1.16
CA THR A 37 25.42 -58.27 -2.56
C THR A 37 24.23 -57.30 -2.70
N ALA A 38 24.24 -56.21 -3.47
CA ALA A 38 25.10 -55.58 -4.48
C ALA A 38 24.64 -54.10 -4.55
N ALA A 39 25.53 -53.10 -4.51
CA ALA A 39 26.25 -52.49 -5.65
C ALA A 39 25.37 -51.68 -6.61
N ILE A 40 25.45 -50.34 -6.50
CA ILE A 40 25.53 -49.26 -7.52
C ILE A 40 25.20 -47.93 -6.80
N THR A 41 26.14 -47.07 -6.39
CA THR A 41 27.17 -46.31 -7.13
C THR A 41 26.58 -45.42 -8.23
N GLU A 42 25.98 -44.30 -7.84
CA GLU A 42 25.74 -43.14 -8.70
C GLU A 42 26.72 -42.03 -8.28
N THR A 43 27.92 -42.06 -8.87
CA THR A 43 28.88 -40.95 -8.87
C THR A 43 29.09 -40.52 -10.31
N ALA A 44 28.64 -39.32 -10.67
CA ALA A 44 29.16 -38.59 -11.82
C ALA A 44 28.83 -37.10 -11.69
N THR A 45 29.72 -36.40 -10.98
CA THR A 45 29.96 -34.96 -11.11
C THR A 45 30.62 -34.72 -12.46
N GLU A 46 29.93 -34.08 -13.39
CA GLU A 46 30.54 -33.50 -14.59
C GLU A 46 30.24 -32.00 -14.64
N ALA A 47 31.27 -31.21 -14.39
CA ALA A 47 31.34 -29.81 -14.78
C ALA A 47 32.50 -29.69 -15.77
N PRO A 48 32.24 -29.31 -17.03
CA PRO A 48 33.29 -28.82 -17.89
C PRO A 48 33.32 -27.29 -17.83
N THR A 49 34.42 -26.80 -17.27
CA THR A 49 35.15 -25.60 -17.69
C THR A 49 35.11 -25.43 -19.20
N GLU A 50 34.85 -24.20 -19.69
CA GLU A 50 35.62 -23.50 -20.74
C GLU A 50 35.06 -22.08 -20.89
N ALA A 51 35.84 -21.09 -20.45
CA ALA A 51 35.64 -19.69 -20.77
C ALA A 51 36.62 -19.30 -21.88
N PRO A 52 36.18 -18.88 -23.07
CA PRO A 52 37.08 -18.31 -24.06
C PRO A 52 37.42 -16.87 -23.67
N THR A 53 38.72 -16.64 -23.47
CA THR A 53 39.36 -15.33 -23.39
C THR A 53 39.53 -14.81 -24.81
N GLU A 54 38.75 -13.81 -25.21
CA GLU A 54 39.00 -13.01 -26.41
C GLU A 54 39.11 -11.55 -25.99
N VAL A 55 40.33 -11.02 -26.06
CA VAL A 55 40.65 -9.61 -25.88
C VAL A 55 40.79 -8.99 -27.27
N PRO A 56 39.93 -8.06 -27.68
CA PRO A 56 40.28 -7.11 -28.72
C PRO A 56 40.89 -5.87 -28.07
N THR A 57 42.21 -5.75 -28.22
CA THR A 57 42.89 -4.45 -28.35
C THR A 57 42.31 -3.74 -29.58
N GLU A 58 41.89 -2.50 -29.41
CA GLU A 58 42.10 -1.34 -30.32
C GLU A 58 41.40 -0.14 -29.67
N ALA A 59 42.18 0.87 -29.29
CA ALA A 59 41.68 2.13 -28.77
C ALA A 59 41.51 3.14 -29.92
N PRO A 60 40.32 3.66 -30.19
CA PRO A 60 40.20 4.95 -30.86
C PRO A 60 40.24 6.05 -29.80
N THR A 61 41.35 6.78 -29.77
CA THR A 61 41.40 8.13 -29.22
C THR A 61 40.61 9.05 -30.14
N GLU A 62 39.36 9.30 -29.80
CA GLU A 62 38.61 10.45 -30.30
C GLU A 62 38.35 11.36 -29.10
N ALA A 63 38.92 12.56 -29.13
CA ALA A 63 38.70 13.58 -28.11
C ALA A 63 37.20 13.95 -28.05
N PRO A 64 36.64 14.26 -26.86
CA PRO A 64 35.29 14.80 -26.79
C PRO A 64 35.30 16.18 -27.44
N THR A 65 34.75 16.25 -28.66
CA THR A 65 34.38 17.49 -29.32
C THR A 65 33.23 18.10 -28.50
N GLU A 66 33.54 19.27 -27.93
CA GLU A 66 32.68 20.34 -27.42
C GLU A 66 31.38 19.92 -26.70
N ALA A 67 31.35 20.18 -25.39
CA ALA A 67 30.12 20.23 -24.62
C ALA A 67 29.16 21.27 -25.24
N PRO A 68 27.95 20.90 -25.68
CA PRO A 68 26.92 21.90 -25.90
C PRO A 68 26.54 22.46 -24.52
N THR A 69 26.96 23.70 -24.28
CA THR A 69 26.42 24.53 -23.19
C THR A 69 25.02 24.96 -23.62
N GLU A 70 24.08 24.00 -23.65
CA GLU A 70 22.66 24.32 -23.64
C GLU A 70 22.31 24.60 -22.18
N VAL A 71 22.47 25.87 -21.80
CA VAL A 71 21.75 26.43 -20.67
C VAL A 71 20.29 25.99 -20.78
N PRO A 72 19.67 25.41 -19.73
CA PRO A 72 18.25 25.11 -19.79
C PRO A 72 17.52 26.42 -20.04
N THR A 73 16.99 26.53 -21.26
CA THR A 73 15.97 27.50 -21.60
C THR A 73 14.87 27.35 -20.56
N GLU A 74 14.51 28.49 -19.96
CA GLU A 74 13.69 28.59 -18.77
C GLU A 74 12.52 27.60 -18.78
N ALA A 75 12.41 26.82 -17.70
CA ALA A 75 11.19 26.09 -17.43
C ALA A 75 10.03 27.11 -17.52
N PRO A 76 8.93 26.83 -18.24
CA PRO A 76 7.79 27.69 -18.15
C PRO A 76 7.38 27.68 -16.68
N THR A 77 7.59 28.83 -16.03
CA THR A 77 6.83 29.18 -14.85
C THR A 77 5.41 29.39 -15.36
N GLU A 78 4.72 28.29 -15.64
CA GLU A 78 3.27 28.35 -15.70
C GLU A 78 2.86 28.71 -14.28
N ALA A 79 2.59 30.01 -14.09
CA ALA A 79 1.81 30.47 -12.96
C ALA A 79 0.60 29.53 -12.86
N PRO A 80 0.21 29.09 -11.65
CA PRO A 80 -0.91 28.19 -11.49
C PRO A 80 -2.07 28.79 -12.27
N THR A 81 -2.51 28.07 -13.31
CA THR A 81 -3.76 28.38 -13.98
C THR A 81 -4.77 28.43 -12.85
N GLU A 82 -5.32 29.62 -12.56
CA GLU A 82 -6.32 29.79 -11.51
C GLU A 82 -7.40 28.75 -11.78
N ALA A 83 -7.40 27.68 -10.97
CA ALA A 83 -8.40 26.64 -11.05
C ALA A 83 -9.77 27.34 -10.95
N PRO A 84 -10.76 26.92 -11.75
CA PRO A 84 -12.06 27.59 -11.79
C PRO A 84 -12.57 27.77 -10.37
N LYS A 85 -12.76 29.03 -9.99
CA LYS A 85 -13.22 29.44 -8.65
C LYS A 85 -14.52 28.70 -8.32
N GLN A 86 -14.41 27.63 -7.54
CA GLN A 86 -15.51 26.74 -7.20
C GLN A 86 -16.62 27.53 -6.49
N SER A 87 -17.88 27.21 -6.80
CA SER A 87 -19.07 27.89 -6.27
C SER A 87 -19.36 27.62 -4.78
N GLY A 88 -18.49 26.87 -4.11
CA GLY A 88 -18.58 26.48 -2.70
C GLY A 88 -17.61 25.34 -2.38
N PRO A 89 -17.55 24.89 -1.11
CA PRO A 89 -16.71 23.76 -0.73
C PRO A 89 -17.22 22.47 -1.37
N ILE A 90 -16.31 21.67 -1.93
CA ILE A 90 -16.61 20.32 -2.41
C ILE A 90 -16.50 19.36 -1.23
N THR A 91 -17.62 18.74 -0.85
CA THR A 91 -17.69 17.84 0.31
C THR A 91 -18.33 16.48 0.01
N GLU A 92 -19.04 16.35 -1.12
CA GLU A 92 -19.65 15.09 -1.57
C GLU A 92 -18.56 14.09 -2.02
N PRO A 93 -18.57 12.82 -1.57
CA PRO A 93 -17.56 11.83 -1.92
C PRO A 93 -17.32 11.69 -3.42
N GLN A 94 -18.38 11.59 -4.22
CA GLN A 94 -18.24 11.44 -5.67
C GLN A 94 -17.64 12.70 -6.31
N ALA A 95 -18.00 13.89 -5.84
CA ALA A 95 -17.44 15.13 -6.36
C ALA A 95 -15.95 15.31 -5.96
N ILE A 96 -15.56 14.91 -4.75
CA ILE A 96 -14.15 14.87 -4.33
C ILE A 96 -13.38 13.86 -5.18
N ALA A 97 -13.95 12.66 -5.39
CA ALA A 97 -13.32 11.61 -6.20
C ALA A 97 -13.13 12.04 -7.66
N ASP A 98 -14.16 12.62 -8.29
CA ASP A 98 -14.06 13.15 -9.65
C ASP A 98 -12.98 14.23 -9.75
N TYR A 99 -12.89 15.12 -8.76
CA TYR A 99 -11.85 16.14 -8.71
C TYR A 99 -10.45 15.52 -8.60
N LEU A 100 -10.26 14.51 -7.73
CA LEU A 100 -9.01 13.77 -7.60
C LEU A 100 -8.62 13.04 -8.89
N PHE A 101 -9.58 12.43 -9.59
CA PHE A 101 -9.31 11.76 -10.86
C PHE A 101 -8.89 12.74 -11.97
N GLU A 102 -9.46 13.95 -11.98
CA GLU A 102 -9.18 14.98 -12.98
C GLU A 102 -7.89 15.76 -12.70
N HIS A 103 -7.61 16.06 -11.43
CA HIS A 103 -6.54 17.00 -11.03
C HIS A 103 -5.37 16.31 -10.31
N GLY A 104 -5.54 15.11 -9.79
CA GLY A 104 -4.51 14.40 -9.01
C GLY A 104 -4.29 14.94 -7.60
N GLU A 105 -5.06 15.94 -7.17
CA GLU A 105 -4.97 16.59 -5.86
C GLU A 105 -6.34 16.90 -5.28
N LEU A 106 -6.39 17.23 -3.98
CA LEU A 106 -7.64 17.58 -3.31
C LEU A 106 -8.11 18.99 -3.71
N PRO A 107 -9.43 19.25 -3.71
CA PRO A 107 -9.97 20.60 -3.86
C PRO A 107 -9.38 21.59 -2.83
N ASP A 108 -9.29 22.86 -3.19
CA ASP A 108 -8.74 23.94 -2.35
C ASP A 108 -9.43 24.10 -0.97
N ASN A 109 -10.64 23.57 -0.79
CA ASN A 109 -11.33 23.58 0.50
C ASN A 109 -10.78 22.57 1.52
N PHE A 110 -9.75 21.81 1.19
CA PHE A 110 -9.07 20.92 2.13
C PHE A 110 -7.82 21.55 2.75
N ILE A 111 -7.61 21.28 4.03
CA ILE A 111 -6.38 21.60 4.76
C ILE A 111 -5.97 20.37 5.57
N THR A 112 -4.68 20.17 5.76
CA THR A 112 -4.16 19.11 6.63
C THR A 112 -4.50 19.36 8.09
N LYS A 113 -4.46 18.33 8.94
CA LYS A 113 -4.58 18.46 10.39
C LYS A 113 -3.59 19.49 10.94
N LYS A 114 -2.34 19.44 10.47
CA LYS A 114 -1.27 20.35 10.91
C LYS A 114 -1.59 21.81 10.57
N GLU A 115 -2.12 22.09 9.39
CA GLU A 115 -2.52 23.44 9.00
C GLU A 115 -3.70 23.94 9.83
N ALA A 116 -4.71 23.08 10.07
CA ALA A 116 -5.82 23.41 10.96
C ALA A 116 -5.33 23.69 12.40
N GLU A 117 -4.44 22.86 12.94
CA GLU A 117 -3.81 23.05 14.25
C GLU A 117 -3.04 24.37 14.33
N ALA A 118 -2.32 24.74 13.26
CA ALA A 118 -1.63 26.04 13.17
C ALA A 118 -2.59 27.24 13.17
N LEU A 119 -3.84 27.05 12.72
CA LEU A 119 -4.91 28.04 12.81
C LEU A 119 -5.63 28.04 14.18
N GLY A 120 -5.23 27.16 15.10
CA GLY A 120 -5.79 27.07 16.45
C GLY A 120 -6.84 25.97 16.63
N TRP A 121 -6.95 25.03 15.69
CA TRP A 121 -7.80 23.86 15.87
C TRP A 121 -7.23 22.98 16.98
N ASP A 122 -8.08 22.64 17.95
CA ASP A 122 -7.84 21.65 18.98
C ASP A 122 -9.10 20.81 19.07
N SER A 123 -9.00 19.54 18.66
CA SER A 123 -10.15 18.63 18.58
C SER A 123 -10.88 18.40 19.92
N SER A 124 -10.25 18.76 21.04
CA SER A 124 -10.88 18.70 22.37
C SER A 124 -11.61 19.98 22.78
N LYS A 125 -11.39 21.09 22.07
CA LYS A 125 -11.89 22.44 22.45
C LYS A 125 -12.79 23.09 21.41
N ASN A 126 -12.51 22.89 20.12
CA ASN A 126 -13.22 23.56 19.03
C ASN A 126 -13.30 22.68 17.77
N TYR A 127 -13.97 23.21 16.76
CA TYR A 127 -14.13 22.57 15.45
C TYR A 127 -13.25 23.25 14.40
N VAL A 128 -12.97 22.53 13.32
CA VAL A 128 -12.19 23.09 12.19
C VAL A 128 -12.91 24.30 11.61
N GLY A 129 -14.25 24.25 11.49
CA GLY A 129 -15.04 25.38 11.00
C GLY A 129 -14.97 26.64 11.87
N ASP A 130 -14.59 26.54 13.16
CA ASP A 130 -14.42 27.70 14.04
C ASP A 130 -13.15 28.50 13.71
N VAL A 131 -12.09 27.83 13.25
CA VAL A 131 -10.78 28.43 12.96
C VAL A 131 -10.47 28.54 11.47
N ALA A 132 -11.12 27.73 10.65
CA ALA A 132 -10.98 27.68 9.20
C ALA A 132 -12.37 27.51 8.54
N PRO A 133 -13.19 28.58 8.50
CA PRO A 133 -14.53 28.50 7.93
C PRO A 133 -14.53 28.02 6.47
N GLY A 134 -15.39 27.03 6.18
CA GLY A 134 -15.50 26.44 4.85
C GLY A 134 -14.41 25.43 4.49
N LYS A 135 -13.47 25.12 5.41
CA LYS A 135 -12.45 24.09 5.20
C LYS A 135 -12.83 22.74 5.79
N SER A 136 -12.30 21.68 5.19
CA SER A 136 -12.38 20.28 5.63
C SER A 136 -10.97 19.74 5.91
N ILE A 137 -10.85 18.73 6.77
CA ILE A 137 -9.57 18.04 6.97
C ILE A 137 -9.29 17.12 5.79
N GLY A 138 -8.09 17.18 5.22
CA GLY A 138 -7.64 16.24 4.21
C GLY A 138 -6.19 16.44 3.77
N GLY A 139 -5.61 15.40 3.18
CA GLY A 139 -4.23 15.39 2.69
C GLY A 139 -3.25 14.70 3.63
N ASP A 140 -3.67 14.32 4.84
CA ASP A 140 -2.83 13.56 5.76
C ASP A 140 -2.64 12.11 5.31
N ARG A 141 -1.48 11.52 5.62
CA ARG A 141 -1.14 10.13 5.27
C ARG A 141 -2.09 9.15 5.95
N PHE A 142 -2.70 8.26 5.17
CA PHE A 142 -3.45 7.11 5.65
C PHE A 142 -2.57 5.86 5.68
N GLY A 143 -2.49 5.22 6.86
CA GLY A 143 -1.52 4.14 7.09
C GLY A 143 -1.83 2.81 6.42
N ASN A 144 -3.11 2.51 6.16
CA ASN A 144 -3.58 1.19 5.70
C ASN A 144 -2.99 0.04 6.56
N TYR A 145 -3.02 0.19 7.88
CA TYR A 145 -2.40 -0.75 8.83
C TYR A 145 -3.12 -2.10 8.84
N GLU A 146 -4.43 -2.07 8.64
CA GLU A 146 -5.33 -3.22 8.51
C GLU A 146 -5.16 -3.93 7.17
N GLY A 147 -4.56 -3.28 6.17
CA GLY A 147 -4.31 -3.86 4.85
C GLY A 147 -5.57 -4.08 4.00
N LEU A 148 -6.64 -3.31 4.26
CA LEU A 148 -7.91 -3.39 3.54
C LEU A 148 -7.83 -2.82 2.11
N LEU A 149 -6.85 -1.95 1.84
CA LEU A 149 -6.63 -1.37 0.53
C LEU A 149 -5.45 -2.03 -0.22
N PRO A 150 -5.48 -2.11 -1.56
CA PRO A 150 -4.44 -2.75 -2.36
C PRO A 150 -3.04 -2.16 -2.12
N LYS A 151 -2.04 -3.02 -1.86
CA LYS A 151 -0.64 -2.61 -1.67
C LYS A 151 0.14 -2.74 -2.98
N ALA A 152 1.02 -1.78 -3.25
CA ALA A 152 2.00 -1.84 -4.34
C ALA A 152 3.30 -1.14 -3.91
N SER A 153 4.42 -1.47 -4.55
CA SER A 153 5.70 -0.81 -4.26
C SER A 153 5.60 0.69 -4.53
N GLY A 154 6.01 1.52 -3.56
CA GLY A 154 5.92 2.98 -3.67
C GLY A 154 4.51 3.56 -3.50
N ARG A 155 3.47 2.73 -3.35
CA ARG A 155 2.10 3.21 -3.11
C ARG A 155 1.96 3.75 -1.69
N GLN A 156 1.42 4.95 -1.60
CA GLN A 156 1.05 5.63 -0.38
C GLN A 156 -0.40 6.05 -0.47
N TYR A 157 -1.08 6.06 0.68
CA TYR A 157 -2.45 6.51 0.78
C TYR A 157 -2.53 7.78 1.63
N TYR A 158 -3.54 8.58 1.35
CA TYR A 158 -3.93 9.80 2.04
C TYR A 158 -5.43 9.77 2.29
N GLU A 159 -5.91 10.57 3.24
CA GLU A 159 -7.33 10.65 3.59
C GLU A 159 -7.87 12.08 3.53
N ALA A 160 -9.18 12.20 3.29
CA ALA A 160 -9.92 13.46 3.30
C ALA A 160 -11.34 13.26 3.84
N ASP A 161 -11.84 14.23 4.61
CA ASP A 161 -13.20 14.24 5.15
C ASP A 161 -14.25 14.46 4.05
N CYS A 162 -15.30 13.65 4.05
CA CYS A 162 -16.50 13.91 3.26
C CYS A 162 -17.61 14.48 4.14
N TYR A 163 -18.60 15.13 3.51
CA TYR A 163 -19.82 15.61 4.19
C TYR A 163 -19.54 16.48 5.42
N TYR A 164 -18.41 17.18 5.46
CA TYR A 164 -18.05 18.00 6.60
C TYR A 164 -18.79 19.34 6.55
N GLU A 165 -19.45 19.69 7.65
CA GLU A 165 -20.29 20.88 7.76
C GLU A 165 -19.73 21.93 8.75
N GLY A 166 -18.44 21.86 9.08
CA GLY A 166 -17.79 22.83 9.97
C GLY A 166 -17.90 22.56 11.47
N LYS A 167 -18.50 21.43 11.89
CA LYS A 167 -18.67 21.05 13.31
C LYS A 167 -17.80 19.84 13.71
N LYS A 168 -18.38 18.89 14.44
CA LYS A 168 -17.74 17.62 14.76
C LYS A 168 -17.51 16.83 13.47
N ARG A 169 -16.29 16.30 13.29
CA ARG A 169 -15.97 15.39 12.18
C ARG A 169 -16.84 14.13 12.25
N ASN A 170 -17.23 13.63 11.09
CA ASN A 170 -18.08 12.45 10.94
C ASN A 170 -17.23 11.19 10.61
N ALA A 171 -17.87 10.10 10.19
CA ALA A 171 -17.24 8.84 9.83
C ALA A 171 -16.75 8.75 8.37
N HIS A 172 -17.15 9.70 7.52
CA HIS A 172 -17.04 9.59 6.08
C HIS A 172 -15.70 10.10 5.56
N ARG A 173 -15.03 9.29 4.74
CA ARG A 173 -13.71 9.65 4.18
C ARG A 173 -13.57 9.21 2.73
N ILE A 174 -12.86 10.02 1.96
CA ILE A 174 -12.13 9.56 0.79
C ILE A 174 -10.75 9.08 1.27
N VAL A 175 -10.30 7.94 0.76
CA VAL A 175 -8.92 7.49 0.84
C VAL A 175 -8.37 7.35 -0.57
N TYR A 176 -7.31 8.08 -0.90
CA TYR A 176 -6.75 8.13 -2.24
C TYR A 176 -5.26 7.83 -2.23
N SER A 177 -4.76 7.22 -3.31
CA SER A 177 -3.35 6.88 -3.43
C SER A 177 -2.58 7.87 -4.29
N ASN A 178 -1.26 7.91 -4.11
CA ASN A 178 -0.35 8.67 -4.97
C ASN A 178 -0.28 8.15 -6.42
N ASP A 179 -0.88 7.01 -6.72
CA ASP A 179 -0.93 6.39 -8.05
C ASP A 179 -2.37 6.25 -8.59
N GLY A 180 -3.32 7.04 -8.07
CA GLY A 180 -4.60 7.29 -8.71
C GLY A 180 -5.76 6.37 -8.29
N LEU A 181 -5.61 5.55 -7.25
CA LEU A 181 -6.74 4.84 -6.66
C LEU A 181 -7.53 5.75 -5.73
N VAL A 182 -8.85 5.63 -5.73
CA VAL A 182 -9.74 6.39 -4.84
C VAL A 182 -10.77 5.44 -4.23
N PHE A 183 -10.93 5.51 -2.92
CA PHE A 183 -11.85 4.71 -2.13
C PHE A 183 -12.69 5.59 -1.23
N TYR A 184 -13.88 5.13 -0.90
CA TYR A 184 -14.77 5.77 0.06
C TYR A 184 -15.09 4.82 1.22
N THR A 185 -15.12 5.36 2.43
CA THR A 185 -15.63 4.71 3.64
C THR A 185 -16.70 5.60 4.28
N SER A 186 -17.77 4.99 4.78
CA SER A 186 -18.83 5.66 5.56
C SER A 186 -18.82 5.27 7.03
N ASP A 187 -17.92 4.39 7.43
CA ASP A 187 -17.99 3.62 8.68
C ASP A 187 -16.66 3.67 9.44
N HIS A 188 -15.97 4.82 9.40
CA HIS A 188 -14.70 5.00 10.12
C HIS A 188 -13.66 3.94 9.72
N TYR A 189 -13.45 3.76 8.41
CA TYR A 189 -12.41 2.89 7.83
C TYR A 189 -12.65 1.38 8.05
N GLU A 190 -13.84 0.95 8.50
CA GLU A 190 -14.17 -0.48 8.64
C GLU A 190 -14.33 -1.15 7.28
N THR A 191 -14.97 -0.47 6.32
CA THR A 191 -15.12 -0.96 4.94
C THR A 191 -14.85 0.12 3.90
N PHE A 192 -14.50 -0.32 2.69
CA PHE A 192 -14.17 0.56 1.58
C PHE A 192 -14.89 0.15 0.30
N VAL A 193 -15.36 1.14 -0.45
CA VAL A 193 -15.85 1.00 -1.81
C VAL A 193 -14.87 1.72 -2.73
N GLU A 194 -14.33 1.01 -3.73
CA GLU A 194 -13.52 1.64 -4.77
C GLU A 194 -14.40 2.55 -5.61
N MET A 195 -13.98 3.80 -5.77
CA MET A 195 -14.68 4.80 -6.55
C MET A 195 -14.21 4.79 -8.00
N LYS A 196 -15.09 5.23 -8.89
CA LYS A 196 -14.80 5.42 -10.33
C LYS A 196 -15.20 6.84 -10.74
N PRO A 197 -14.56 7.40 -11.78
CA PRO A 197 -15.01 8.67 -12.35
C PRO A 197 -16.48 8.60 -12.75
N SER A 198 -17.22 9.69 -12.56
CA SER A 198 -18.65 9.74 -12.90
C SER A 198 -18.94 9.88 -14.40
N LYS A 199 -17.93 10.17 -15.23
CA LYS A 199 -18.05 10.44 -16.67
C LYS A 199 -17.03 9.68 -17.50
#